data_AF-A0A1B3MQZ7-F1
#
_entry.id   AF-A0A1B3MQZ7-F1
#
_cell.length_a   1.000
_cell.length_b   1.000
_cell.length_c   1.000
_cell.angle_alpha   90.00
_cell.angle_beta   90.00
_cell.angle_gamma   90.00
#
_symmetry.space_group_name_H-M   'P 1'
#
loop_
_entity.id
_entity.type
_entity.pdbx_description
1 polymer ?
#
loop_
_entity_poly.entity_id
_entity_poly.type
_entity_poly.pdbx_seq_one_letter_code
_entity_poly.pdbx_strand_id
1 'polypeptide(L)'
;MPRRPPLIEISHPISVDLFCRIDKAVRDAGYTAAIERSENMRPPTTAAQFASEVIYVICNSGMSNVVAVPIFRRCMKALRAGRSASTVFGHPGKRVAIDWIWKHRRRLFREFTAAPEIVEFLGTLPWVGPITSFHAAKNMGADVAKPDVHLNRLAEPEGLTAQQLCERLARETGYRAATIDIILWRACADGIIHSRK
;
A
#
# COMPACT_ATOMS: atom_id res chain seq x y z
N MET A 1 17.57 14.87 17.27
CA MET A 1 17.55 15.95 16.25
C MET A 1 16.11 16.42 16.08
N PRO A 2 15.85 17.73 16.05
CA PRO A 2 14.51 18.25 15.78
C PRO A 2 14.06 17.84 14.37
N ARG A 3 12.78 17.51 14.22
CA ARG A 3 12.18 17.16 12.92
C ARG A 3 12.20 18.42 12.05
N ARG A 4 12.61 18.31 10.78
CA ARG A 4 12.53 19.43 9.82
C ARG A 4 11.08 19.89 9.70
N PRO A 5 10.81 21.19 9.52
CA PRO A 5 9.45 21.69 9.30
C PRO A 5 8.85 21.06 8.03
N PRO A 6 7.51 20.93 7.94
CA PRO A 6 6.88 20.44 6.73
C PRO A 6 7.06 21.45 5.60
N LEU A 7 7.02 20.97 4.35
CA LEU A 7 7.00 21.84 3.18
C LEU A 7 5.66 22.60 3.05
N ILE A 8 4.58 21.96 3.46
CA ILE A 8 3.21 22.47 3.41
C ILE A 8 2.58 22.29 4.79
N GLU A 9 2.12 23.40 5.37
CA GLU A 9 1.29 23.38 6.57
C GLU A 9 -0.12 22.86 6.25
N ILE A 10 -0.63 21.99 7.12
CA ILE A 10 -1.95 21.38 6.93
C ILE A 10 -3.03 22.17 7.66
N SER A 11 -4.16 22.38 6.99
CA SER A 11 -5.41 22.88 7.57
C SER A 11 -6.50 21.84 7.41
N HIS A 12 -7.45 21.81 8.35
CA HIS A 12 -8.62 20.95 8.28
C HIS A 12 -9.90 21.78 8.12
N PRO A 13 -10.85 21.33 7.27
CA PRO A 13 -10.75 20.14 6.42
C PRO A 13 -9.70 20.30 5.31
N ILE A 14 -9.11 19.19 4.86
CA ILE A 14 -8.21 19.19 3.71
C ILE A 14 -9.06 19.54 2.49
N SER A 15 -8.94 20.78 2.01
CA SER A 15 -9.63 21.24 0.81
C SER A 15 -9.02 20.63 -0.46
N VAL A 16 -9.76 20.64 -1.56
CA VAL A 16 -9.23 20.28 -2.89
C VAL A 16 -7.97 21.09 -3.22
N ASP A 17 -7.98 22.39 -2.99
CA ASP A 17 -6.83 23.25 -3.31
C ASP A 17 -5.59 22.85 -2.50
N LEU A 18 -5.75 22.54 -1.21
CA LEU A 18 -4.67 22.05 -0.39
C LEU A 18 -4.18 20.68 -0.89
N PHE A 19 -5.10 19.78 -1.20
CA PHE A 19 -4.77 18.48 -1.76
C PHE A 19 -4.01 18.59 -3.09
N CYS A 20 -4.44 19.45 -4.02
CA CYS A 20 -3.77 19.67 -5.30
C CYS A 20 -2.34 20.20 -5.12
N ARG A 21 -2.10 21.07 -4.12
CA ARG A 21 -0.75 21.51 -3.75
C ARG A 21 0.10 20.36 -3.21
N ILE A 22 -0.49 19.48 -2.40
CA ILE A 22 0.18 18.27 -1.88
C ILE A 22 0.51 17.31 -3.02
N ASP A 23 -0.45 17.00 -3.90
CA ASP A 23 -0.26 16.16 -5.09
C ASP A 23 0.90 16.68 -5.95
N LYS A 24 0.88 17.98 -6.26
CA LYS A 24 1.98 18.62 -7.00
C LYS A 24 3.33 18.42 -6.30
N ALA A 25 3.43 18.68 -5.00
CA ALA A 25 4.67 18.51 -4.26
C ALA A 25 5.16 17.04 -4.23
N VAL A 26 4.24 16.08 -4.11
CA VAL A 26 4.56 14.64 -4.15
C VAL A 26 5.05 14.23 -5.55
N ARG A 27 4.45 14.76 -6.61
CA ARG A 27 4.91 14.55 -8.00
C ARG A 27 6.29 15.16 -8.23
N ASP A 28 6.51 16.39 -7.78
CA ASP A 28 7.80 17.09 -7.85
C ASP A 28 8.89 16.35 -7.06
N ALA A 29 8.53 15.59 -6.01
CA ALA A 29 9.42 14.68 -5.28
C ALA A 29 9.72 13.35 -6.00
N GLY A 30 9.20 13.15 -7.23
CA GLY A 30 9.52 12.00 -8.09
C GLY A 30 8.54 10.83 -8.04
N TYR A 31 7.35 11.01 -7.45
CA TYR A 31 6.36 9.94 -7.30
C TYR A 31 5.28 9.87 -8.39
N THR A 32 5.41 10.65 -9.48
CA THR A 32 4.46 10.64 -10.60
C THR A 32 4.12 9.22 -11.09
N ALA A 33 5.13 8.39 -11.36
CA ALA A 33 4.92 7.02 -11.83
C ALA A 33 4.18 6.13 -10.80
N ALA A 34 4.38 6.37 -9.50
CA ALA A 34 3.69 5.62 -8.46
C ALA A 34 2.20 6.02 -8.35
N ILE A 35 1.91 7.31 -8.51
CA ILE A 35 0.54 7.86 -8.52
C ILE A 35 -0.20 7.35 -9.76
N GLU A 36 0.39 7.47 -10.95
CA GLU A 36 -0.20 6.98 -12.21
C GLU A 36 -0.43 5.47 -12.17
N ARG A 37 0.50 4.70 -11.58
CA ARG A 37 0.31 3.28 -11.38
C ARG A 37 -0.87 2.99 -10.46
N SER A 38 -1.03 3.73 -9.37
CA SER A 38 -2.17 3.58 -8.45
C SER A 38 -3.49 3.82 -9.17
N GLU A 39 -3.55 4.88 -9.98
CA GLU A 39 -4.75 5.25 -10.71
C GLU A 39 -5.17 4.16 -11.71
N ASN A 40 -4.18 3.61 -12.42
CA ASN A 40 -4.40 2.61 -13.46
C ASN A 40 -4.28 1.15 -12.96
N MET A 41 -4.27 0.92 -11.63
CA MET A 41 -4.04 -0.41 -11.08
C MET A 41 -5.17 -1.36 -11.45
N ARG A 42 -4.80 -2.53 -11.98
CA ARG A 42 -5.74 -3.60 -12.36
C ARG A 42 -5.55 -4.84 -11.49
N PRO A 43 -6.61 -5.65 -11.31
CA PRO A 43 -6.49 -6.93 -10.64
C PRO A 43 -5.48 -7.88 -11.31
N PRO A 44 -4.81 -8.75 -10.53
CA PRO A 44 -3.94 -9.77 -11.08
C PRO A 44 -4.74 -10.72 -11.98
N THR A 45 -4.19 -11.05 -13.14
CA THR A 45 -4.80 -11.96 -14.12
C THR A 45 -4.27 -13.39 -14.02
N THR A 46 -3.20 -13.58 -13.24
CA THR A 46 -2.59 -14.89 -13.03
C THR A 46 -2.29 -15.14 -11.56
N ALA A 47 -2.26 -16.42 -11.18
CA ALA A 47 -1.86 -16.83 -9.84
C ALA A 47 -0.45 -16.38 -9.45
N ALA A 48 0.46 -16.23 -10.44
CA ALA A 48 1.81 -15.74 -10.19
C ALA A 48 1.83 -14.24 -9.89
N GLN A 49 1.03 -13.43 -10.59
CA GLN A 49 0.85 -12.01 -10.30
C GLN A 49 0.22 -11.80 -8.93
N PHE A 50 -0.86 -12.54 -8.63
CA PHE A 50 -1.50 -12.51 -7.31
C PHE A 50 -0.50 -12.80 -6.18
N ALA A 51 0.21 -13.94 -6.26
CA ALA A 51 1.19 -14.29 -5.24
C ALA A 51 2.33 -13.26 -5.14
N SER A 52 2.76 -12.68 -6.27
CA SER A 52 3.78 -11.64 -6.29
C SER A 52 3.35 -10.40 -5.49
N GLU A 53 2.11 -9.95 -5.61
CA GLU A 53 1.61 -8.79 -4.85
C GLU A 53 1.47 -9.10 -3.34
N VAL A 54 1.00 -10.30 -2.99
CA VAL A 54 0.98 -10.73 -1.58
C VAL A 54 2.40 -10.79 -0.98
N ILE A 55 3.35 -11.37 -1.71
CA ILE A 55 4.75 -11.48 -1.27
C ILE A 55 5.39 -10.10 -1.14
N TYR A 56 5.08 -9.17 -2.06
CA TYR A 56 5.55 -7.80 -1.99
C TYR A 56 5.14 -7.13 -0.68
N VAL A 57 3.87 -7.26 -0.26
CA VAL A 57 3.42 -6.64 1.00
C VAL A 57 4.00 -7.32 2.23
N ILE A 58 4.22 -8.64 2.21
CA ILE A 58 4.92 -9.36 3.29
C ILE A 58 6.36 -8.86 3.42
N CYS A 59 7.06 -8.62 2.31
CA CYS A 59 8.39 -8.01 2.34
C CYS A 59 8.37 -6.59 2.89
N ASN A 60 7.37 -5.77 2.54
CA ASN A 60 7.26 -4.38 2.99
C ASN A 60 6.79 -4.21 4.44
N SER A 61 6.17 -5.23 5.06
CA SER A 61 5.65 -5.07 6.42
C SER A 61 6.78 -4.84 7.45
N GLY A 62 6.72 -3.74 8.21
CA GLY A 62 7.71 -3.45 9.26
C GLY A 62 9.09 -3.01 8.76
N MET A 63 9.24 -2.57 7.50
CA MET A 63 10.47 -1.95 7.01
C MET A 63 10.19 -0.89 5.93
N SER A 64 11.20 -0.06 5.61
CA SER A 64 11.06 0.92 4.54
C SER A 64 10.99 0.25 3.16
N ASN A 65 10.34 0.92 2.21
CA ASN A 65 10.21 0.41 0.84
C ASN A 65 11.57 0.19 0.16
N VAL A 66 12.54 1.06 0.43
CA VAL A 66 13.92 0.99 -0.09
C VAL A 66 14.62 -0.31 0.32
N VAL A 67 14.37 -0.80 1.55
CA VAL A 67 14.91 -2.08 2.04
C VAL A 67 14.10 -3.27 1.52
N ALA A 68 12.78 -3.14 1.47
CA ALA A 68 11.87 -4.22 1.08
C ALA A 68 12.01 -4.64 -0.39
N VAL A 69 12.16 -3.68 -1.31
CA VAL A 69 12.15 -3.93 -2.76
C VAL A 69 13.29 -4.88 -3.20
N PRO A 70 14.55 -4.69 -2.78
CA PRO A 70 15.63 -5.64 -3.08
C PRO A 70 15.39 -7.04 -2.51
N ILE A 71 14.83 -7.15 -1.29
CA ILE A 71 14.48 -8.45 -0.68
C ILE A 71 13.41 -9.15 -1.52
N PHE A 72 12.33 -8.44 -1.84
CA PHE A 72 11.25 -8.94 -2.69
C PHE A 72 11.79 -9.47 -4.03
N ARG A 73 12.64 -8.71 -4.73
CA ARG A 73 13.23 -9.13 -6.01
C ARG A 73 14.03 -10.43 -5.88
N ARG A 74 14.82 -10.58 -4.81
CA ARG A 74 15.58 -11.81 -4.53
C ARG A 74 14.65 -12.98 -4.24
N CYS A 75 13.61 -12.80 -3.42
CA CYS A 75 12.60 -13.82 -3.16
C CYS A 75 11.94 -14.29 -4.45
N MET A 76 11.46 -13.37 -5.29
CA MET A 76 10.82 -13.73 -6.56
C MET A 76 11.76 -14.47 -7.52
N LYS A 77 13.05 -14.09 -7.56
CA LYS A 77 14.06 -14.81 -8.35
C LYS A 77 14.27 -16.24 -7.84
N ALA A 78 14.35 -16.44 -6.52
CA ALA A 78 14.48 -17.77 -5.92
C ALA A 78 13.26 -18.65 -6.22
N LEU A 79 12.06 -18.14 -5.96
CA LEU A 79 10.79 -18.85 -6.12
C LEU A 79 10.50 -19.27 -7.57
N ARG A 80 10.80 -18.39 -8.54
CA ARG A 80 10.65 -18.71 -9.97
C ARG A 80 11.63 -19.78 -10.44
N ALA A 81 12.80 -19.87 -9.79
CA ALA A 81 13.78 -20.93 -10.00
C ALA A 81 13.48 -22.21 -9.18
N GLY A 82 12.30 -22.33 -8.57
CA GLY A 82 11.91 -23.50 -7.77
C GLY A 82 12.60 -23.59 -6.40
N ARG A 83 13.26 -22.52 -5.94
CA ARG A 83 13.97 -22.47 -4.65
C ARG A 83 13.13 -21.77 -3.58
N SER A 84 13.41 -22.10 -2.31
CA SER A 84 12.78 -21.46 -1.16
C SER A 84 13.28 -20.02 -0.95
N ALA A 85 12.39 -19.14 -0.48
CA ALA A 85 12.70 -17.78 -0.05
C ALA A 85 13.68 -17.76 1.14
N SER A 86 13.79 -18.85 1.90
CA SER A 86 14.78 -18.98 2.99
C SER A 86 16.23 -18.82 2.54
N THR A 87 16.52 -19.09 1.27
CA THR A 87 17.86 -18.94 0.68
C THR A 87 18.31 -17.47 0.54
N VAL A 88 17.38 -16.52 0.65
CA VAL A 88 17.63 -15.09 0.37
C VAL A 88 17.02 -14.12 1.39
N PHE A 89 16.12 -14.60 2.25
CA PHE A 89 15.47 -13.78 3.28
C PHE A 89 15.55 -14.44 4.65
N GLY A 90 16.34 -13.84 5.55
CA GLY A 90 16.63 -14.38 6.87
C GLY A 90 15.49 -14.30 7.89
N HIS A 91 14.36 -13.66 7.58
CA HIS A 91 13.26 -13.54 8.53
C HIS A 91 12.47 -14.87 8.65
N PRO A 92 12.43 -15.53 9.82
CA PRO A 92 11.95 -16.91 9.95
C PRO A 92 10.46 -17.08 9.65
N GLY A 93 9.60 -16.19 10.15
CA GLY A 93 8.17 -16.25 9.86
C GLY A 93 7.82 -15.92 8.41
N LYS A 94 8.31 -14.78 7.90
CA LYS A 94 8.02 -14.30 6.54
C LYS A 94 8.47 -15.27 5.44
N ARG A 95 9.65 -15.89 5.55
CA ARG A 95 10.10 -16.86 4.54
C ARG A 95 9.16 -18.07 4.40
N VAL A 96 8.64 -18.56 5.53
CA VAL A 96 7.67 -19.67 5.55
C VAL A 96 6.36 -19.26 4.90
N ALA A 97 5.85 -18.07 5.21
CA ALA A 97 4.64 -17.54 4.58
C ALA A 97 4.80 -17.33 3.08
N ILE A 98 5.92 -16.75 2.65
CA ILE A 98 6.24 -16.52 1.24
C ILE A 98 6.27 -17.84 0.47
N ASP A 99 6.96 -18.86 0.99
CA ASP A 99 7.01 -20.19 0.37
C ASP A 99 5.62 -20.84 0.31
N TRP A 100 4.83 -20.71 1.37
CA TRP A 100 3.46 -21.24 1.42
C TRP A 100 2.55 -20.56 0.40
N ILE A 101 2.56 -19.22 0.32
CA ILE A 101 1.81 -18.44 -0.67
C ILE A 101 2.21 -18.87 -2.07
N TRP A 102 3.51 -18.95 -2.36
CA TRP A 102 3.98 -19.33 -3.68
C TRP A 102 3.54 -20.75 -4.04
N LYS A 103 3.68 -21.71 -3.11
CA LYS A 103 3.25 -23.11 -3.33
C LYS A 103 1.76 -23.23 -3.62
N HIS A 104 0.92 -22.48 -2.90
CA HIS A 104 -0.55 -22.58 -3.00
C HIS A 104 -1.20 -21.55 -3.93
N ARG A 105 -0.40 -20.71 -4.61
CA ARG A 105 -0.85 -19.57 -5.41
C ARG A 105 -2.03 -19.82 -6.35
N ARG A 106 -2.10 -21.01 -6.99
CA ARG A 106 -3.21 -21.35 -7.90
C ARG A 106 -4.54 -21.50 -7.15
N ARG A 107 -4.52 -22.12 -5.97
CA ARG A 107 -5.71 -22.27 -5.13
C ARG A 107 -6.14 -20.92 -4.57
N LEU A 108 -5.18 -20.20 -3.97
CA LEU A 108 -5.41 -18.88 -3.39
C LEU A 108 -5.91 -17.86 -4.42
N PHE A 109 -5.42 -17.92 -5.67
CA PHE A 109 -5.91 -17.03 -6.71
C PHE A 109 -7.37 -17.31 -7.09
N ARG A 110 -7.81 -18.58 -7.09
CA ARG A 110 -9.23 -18.90 -7.30
C ARG A 110 -10.11 -18.40 -6.15
N GLU A 111 -9.64 -18.61 -4.91
CA GLU A 111 -10.32 -18.10 -3.71
C GLU A 111 -10.41 -16.57 -3.76
N PHE A 112 -9.33 -15.88 -4.12
CA PHE A 112 -9.29 -14.43 -4.32
C PHE A 112 -10.31 -13.97 -5.37
N THR A 113 -10.37 -14.60 -6.53
CA THR A 113 -11.31 -14.21 -7.60
C THR A 113 -12.77 -14.46 -7.24
N ALA A 114 -13.04 -15.37 -6.30
CA ALA A 114 -14.37 -15.70 -5.82
C ALA A 114 -14.76 -14.98 -4.52
N ALA A 115 -13.84 -14.25 -3.90
CA ALA A 115 -14.07 -13.59 -2.62
C ALA A 115 -14.98 -12.37 -2.82
N PRO A 116 -16.10 -12.26 -2.08
CA PRO A 116 -16.92 -11.05 -2.10
C PRO A 116 -16.18 -9.88 -1.44
N GLU A 117 -15.53 -10.15 -0.31
CA GLU A 117 -14.78 -9.17 0.47
C GLU A 117 -13.28 -9.45 0.37
N ILE A 118 -12.62 -8.85 -0.62
CA ILE A 118 -11.24 -9.19 -0.93
C ILE A 118 -10.27 -8.82 0.21
N VAL A 119 -10.56 -7.74 0.95
CA VAL A 119 -9.70 -7.29 2.06
C VAL A 119 -9.74 -8.30 3.20
N GLU A 120 -10.92 -8.83 3.51
CA GLU A 120 -11.10 -9.87 4.52
C GLU A 120 -10.37 -11.15 4.10
N PHE A 121 -10.58 -11.61 2.87
CA PHE A 121 -9.87 -12.77 2.32
C PHE A 121 -8.35 -12.59 2.42
N LEU A 122 -7.81 -11.43 1.99
CA LEU A 122 -6.38 -11.16 2.06
C LEU A 122 -5.85 -11.19 3.50
N GLY A 123 -6.66 -10.77 4.48
CA GLY A 123 -6.33 -10.84 5.91
C GLY A 123 -6.23 -12.26 6.48
N THR A 124 -6.77 -13.27 5.80
CA THR A 124 -6.63 -14.68 6.19
C THR A 124 -5.25 -15.25 5.82
N LEU A 125 -4.50 -14.58 4.95
CA LEU A 125 -3.23 -15.06 4.43
C LEU A 125 -2.12 -14.94 5.48
N PRO A 126 -1.19 -15.92 5.53
CA PRO A 126 -0.10 -15.88 6.51
C PRO A 126 0.74 -14.61 6.36
N TRP A 127 1.00 -13.94 7.47
CA TRP A 127 1.74 -12.66 7.56
C TRP A 127 1.06 -11.44 6.91
N VAL A 128 -0.22 -11.54 6.52
CA VAL A 128 -1.02 -10.40 6.06
C VAL A 128 -1.99 -10.01 7.17
N GLY A 129 -1.65 -8.97 7.94
CA GLY A 129 -2.48 -8.48 9.04
C GLY A 129 -3.53 -7.43 8.63
N PRO A 130 -4.31 -6.89 9.59
CA PRO A 130 -5.45 -6.02 9.34
C PRO A 130 -5.16 -4.75 8.53
N ILE A 131 -3.95 -4.18 8.61
CA ILE A 131 -3.54 -3.01 7.81
C ILE A 131 -2.90 -3.46 6.48
N THR A 132 -2.16 -4.56 6.50
CA THR A 132 -1.42 -5.05 5.33
C THR A 132 -2.36 -5.67 4.28
N SER A 133 -3.54 -6.15 4.68
CA SER A 133 -4.58 -6.61 3.76
C SER A 133 -5.08 -5.48 2.85
N PHE A 134 -5.28 -4.27 3.38
CA PHE A 134 -5.60 -3.09 2.56
C PHE A 134 -4.47 -2.76 1.59
N HIS A 135 -3.20 -2.84 2.02
CA HIS A 135 -2.06 -2.64 1.10
C HIS A 135 -2.09 -3.64 -0.06
N ALA A 136 -2.34 -4.92 0.23
CA ALA A 136 -2.45 -5.94 -0.81
C ALA A 136 -3.65 -5.67 -1.75
N ALA A 137 -4.80 -5.32 -1.19
CA ALA A 137 -6.01 -5.03 -1.95
C ALA A 137 -5.81 -3.86 -2.93
N LYS A 138 -5.19 -2.76 -2.48
CA LYS A 138 -4.82 -1.61 -3.32
C LYS A 138 -3.91 -2.00 -4.48
N ASN A 139 -2.86 -2.78 -4.19
CA ASN A 139 -1.94 -3.27 -5.20
C ASN A 139 -2.61 -4.21 -6.22
N MET A 140 -3.76 -4.78 -5.87
CA MET A 140 -4.59 -5.61 -6.73
C MET A 140 -5.80 -4.85 -7.29
N GLY A 141 -5.77 -3.52 -7.25
CA GLY A 141 -6.75 -2.67 -7.92
C GLY A 141 -8.04 -2.40 -7.16
N ALA A 142 -8.19 -2.81 -5.89
CA ALA A 142 -9.30 -2.32 -5.09
C ALA A 142 -9.17 -0.84 -4.76
N ASP A 143 -10.30 -0.14 -4.77
CA ASP A 143 -10.36 1.28 -4.47
C ASP A 143 -10.58 1.55 -2.98
N VAL A 144 -9.59 1.16 -2.18
CA VAL A 144 -9.61 1.30 -0.71
C VAL A 144 -8.43 2.12 -0.21
N ALA A 145 -8.64 2.88 0.86
CA ALA A 145 -7.59 3.52 1.64
C ALA A 145 -7.06 2.54 2.70
N LYS A 146 -5.77 2.59 2.96
CA LYS A 146 -5.11 1.83 4.03
C LYS A 146 -5.23 2.63 5.32
N PRO A 147 -5.93 2.13 6.35
CA PRO A 147 -6.15 2.87 7.59
C PRO A 147 -4.90 2.85 8.49
N ASP A 148 -3.79 3.39 7.99
CA ASP A 148 -2.57 3.51 8.76
C ASP A 148 -2.53 4.77 9.62
N VAL A 149 -1.47 4.85 10.41
CA VAL A 149 -1.29 5.91 11.40
C VAL A 149 -1.24 7.32 10.80
N HIS A 150 -0.80 7.50 9.55
CA HIS A 150 -0.78 8.79 8.90
C HIS A 150 -2.18 9.18 8.41
N LEU A 151 -2.82 8.31 7.63
CA LEU A 151 -4.15 8.62 7.11
C LEU A 151 -5.19 8.78 8.22
N ASN A 152 -5.16 7.94 9.26
CA ASN A 152 -6.09 8.08 10.38
C ASN A 152 -5.93 9.44 11.08
N ARG A 153 -4.70 9.93 11.26
CA ARG A 153 -4.45 11.25 11.86
C ARG A 153 -4.85 12.42 10.97
N LEU A 154 -4.81 12.24 9.65
CA LEU A 154 -5.31 13.25 8.72
C LEU A 154 -6.84 13.30 8.73
N ALA A 155 -7.50 12.16 8.94
CA ALA A 155 -8.96 12.05 8.92
C ALA A 155 -9.63 12.42 10.26
N GLU A 156 -8.96 12.14 11.39
CA GLU A 156 -9.48 12.36 12.74
C GLU A 156 -9.95 13.81 13.01
N PRO A 157 -9.22 14.89 12.63
CA PRO A 157 -9.69 16.26 12.83
C PRO A 157 -10.97 16.63 12.06
N GLU A 158 -11.33 15.85 11.04
CA GLU A 158 -12.56 16.01 10.26
C GLU A 158 -13.68 15.09 10.76
N GLY A 159 -13.44 14.25 11.78
CA GLY A 159 -14.39 13.25 12.26
C GLY A 159 -14.59 12.09 11.27
N LEU A 160 -13.62 11.84 10.40
CA LEU A 160 -13.70 10.83 9.33
C LEU A 160 -12.78 9.63 9.60
N THR A 161 -13.12 8.49 8.99
CA THR A 161 -12.16 7.40 8.78
C THR A 161 -11.21 7.72 7.63
N ALA A 162 -10.06 7.03 7.56
CA ALA A 162 -9.15 7.14 6.41
C ALA A 162 -9.83 6.89 5.06
N GLN A 163 -10.73 5.90 4.99
CA GLN A 163 -11.52 5.61 3.79
C GLN A 163 -12.41 6.80 3.43
N GLN A 164 -13.19 7.32 4.38
CA GLN A 164 -14.11 8.44 4.13
C GLN A 164 -13.38 9.72 3.71
N LEU A 165 -12.22 10.02 4.30
CA LEU A 165 -11.38 11.14 3.86
C LEU A 165 -10.94 10.96 2.40
N CYS A 166 -10.44 9.77 2.06
CA CYS A 166 -9.98 9.48 0.70
C CYS A 166 -11.12 9.50 -0.31
N GLU A 167 -12.28 8.94 0.02
CA GLU A 167 -13.48 8.98 -0.83
C GLU A 167 -14.04 10.39 -1.02
N ARG A 168 -13.99 11.24 0.01
CA ARG A 168 -14.40 12.63 -0.09
C ARG A 168 -13.53 13.37 -1.12
N LEU A 169 -12.21 13.32 -0.94
CA LEU A 169 -11.27 13.96 -1.87
C LEU A 169 -11.32 13.33 -3.26
N ALA A 170 -11.54 12.03 -3.38
CA ALA A 170 -11.75 11.33 -4.64
C ALA A 170 -12.93 11.89 -5.42
N ARG A 171 -14.10 12.09 -4.77
CA ARG A 171 -15.27 12.70 -5.40
C ARG A 171 -15.02 14.12 -5.90
N GLU A 172 -14.20 14.88 -5.18
CA GLU A 172 -13.93 16.28 -5.50
C GLU A 172 -12.84 16.46 -6.57
N THR A 173 -11.97 15.46 -6.77
CA THR A 173 -10.80 15.54 -7.68
C THR A 173 -10.91 14.63 -8.90
N GLY A 174 -11.77 13.62 -8.86
CA GLY A 174 -11.87 12.58 -9.88
C GLY A 174 -10.82 11.46 -9.76
N TYR A 175 -9.92 11.52 -8.75
CA TYR A 175 -9.03 10.41 -8.45
C TYR A 175 -9.76 9.25 -7.79
N ARG A 176 -9.15 8.06 -7.85
CA ARG A 176 -9.50 6.93 -6.99
C ARG A 176 -9.17 7.19 -5.53
N ALA A 177 -9.96 6.66 -4.60
CA ALA A 177 -9.65 6.71 -3.16
C ALA A 177 -8.28 6.09 -2.84
N ALA A 178 -7.91 5.01 -3.53
CA ALA A 178 -6.60 4.38 -3.44
C ALA A 178 -5.45 5.31 -3.88
N THR A 179 -5.71 6.20 -4.84
CA THR A 179 -4.75 7.21 -5.33
C THR A 179 -4.65 8.40 -4.38
N ILE A 180 -5.76 8.85 -3.79
CA ILE A 180 -5.71 9.84 -2.70
C ILE A 180 -4.84 9.32 -1.54
N ASP A 181 -5.04 8.06 -1.13
CA ASP A 181 -4.24 7.44 -0.08
C ASP A 181 -2.74 7.48 -0.39
N ILE A 182 -2.30 7.08 -1.59
CA ILE A 182 -0.86 7.04 -1.89
C ILE A 182 -0.25 8.44 -1.89
N ILE A 183 -0.98 9.45 -2.35
CA ILE A 183 -0.53 10.86 -2.35
C ILE A 183 -0.36 11.35 -0.91
N LEU A 184 -1.41 11.24 -0.09
CA LEU A 184 -1.38 11.69 1.30
C LEU A 184 -0.35 10.92 2.14
N TRP A 185 -0.25 9.61 1.93
CA TRP A 185 0.74 8.77 2.61
C TRP A 185 2.16 9.17 2.24
N ARG A 186 2.47 9.37 0.95
CA ARG A 186 3.79 9.83 0.50
C ARG A 186 4.13 11.20 1.05
N ALA A 187 3.17 12.11 1.05
CA ALA A 187 3.36 13.44 1.61
C ALA A 187 3.77 13.39 3.08
N CYS A 188 3.15 12.49 3.87
CA CYS A 188 3.50 12.28 5.28
C CYS A 188 4.85 11.59 5.46
N ALA A 189 5.12 10.54 4.68
CA ALA A 189 6.32 9.73 4.77
C ALA A 189 7.59 10.52 4.44
N ASP A 190 7.49 11.44 3.48
CA ASP A 190 8.61 12.24 2.98
C ASP A 190 8.70 13.63 3.64
N GLY A 191 7.79 13.92 4.59
CA GLY A 191 7.80 15.18 5.34
C GLY A 191 7.34 16.41 4.53
N ILE A 192 6.64 16.20 3.41
CA ILE A 192 5.97 17.29 2.67
C ILE A 192 4.88 17.90 3.55
N ILE A 193 4.12 17.07 4.24
CA ILE A 193 3.19 17.46 5.30
C ILE A 193 3.50 16.67 6.57
N HIS A 194 3.07 17.20 7.72
CA HIS A 194 3.07 16.43 8.95
C HIS A 194 1.64 16.07 9.37
N SER A 195 1.36 14.77 9.48
CA SER A 195 0.11 14.28 10.06
C SER A 195 0.04 14.44 11.59
N ARG A 196 1.00 15.14 12.21
CA ARG A 196 1.02 15.49 13.63
C ARG A 196 1.38 16.96 13.69
N LYS A 197 0.67 17.73 14.50
CA LYS A 197 1.17 19.03 14.96
C LYS A 197 2.38 18.81 15.87
#